data_AF-A0A348WMR2-F1
#
_entry.id   AF-A0A348WMR2-F1
#
_cell.length_a   1.000
_cell.length_b   1.000
_cell.length_c   1.000
_cell.angle_alpha   90.00
_cell.angle_beta   90.00
_cell.angle_gamma   90.00
#
_symmetry.space_group_name_H-M   'P 1'
#
loop_
_entity.id
_entity.type
_entity.pdbx_description
1 polymer ?
#
loop_
_entity_poly.entity_id
_entity_poly.type
_entity_poly.pdbx_seq_one_letter_code
_entity_poly.pdbx_strand_id
1 'polypeptide(L)'
;MAKPNKKGPVRTVQISCLQCKTTLFKYRKGGKGALVKCFIERIVEDHTQTPCHCPGCGQEFARETMIRGTPAYKMIGGKVHMK
;
A
#
# COMPACT_ATOMS: atom_id res chain seq x y z
N MET A 1 28.00 -0.26 0.48
CA MET A 1 26.56 -0.55 0.26
C MET A 1 25.83 0.75 0.04
N ALA A 2 25.20 0.92 -1.13
CA ALA A 2 24.47 2.15 -1.44
C ALA A 2 23.22 2.23 -0.54
N LYS A 3 23.24 3.17 0.41
CA LYS A 3 22.03 3.57 1.15
C LYS A 3 20.96 3.95 0.12
N PRO A 4 19.71 3.49 0.25
CA PRO A 4 18.60 4.00 -0.54
C PRO A 4 18.58 5.53 -0.42
N ASN A 5 18.44 6.21 -1.54
CA ASN A 5 18.53 7.68 -1.64
C ASN A 5 17.60 8.36 -0.61
N LYS A 6 18.10 9.37 0.11
CA LYS A 6 17.38 10.07 1.20
C LYS A 6 16.05 10.69 0.72
N LYS A 7 15.95 10.96 -0.58
CA LYS A 7 14.72 11.37 -1.27
C LYS A 7 13.93 10.12 -1.67
N GLY A 8 12.98 9.71 -0.84
CA GLY A 8 11.96 8.74 -1.23
C GLY A 8 11.19 9.20 -2.47
N PRO A 9 10.48 8.30 -3.16
CA PRO A 9 9.68 8.68 -4.32
C PRO A 9 8.67 9.77 -3.93
N VAL A 10 8.72 10.90 -4.65
CA VAL A 10 7.85 12.06 -4.39
C VAL A 10 6.42 11.78 -4.82
N ARG A 11 6.25 10.92 -5.84
CA ARG A 11 4.93 10.58 -6.36
C ARG A 11 4.15 9.75 -5.35
N THR A 12 3.08 10.32 -4.83
CA THR A 12 2.05 9.61 -4.10
C THR A 12 1.01 9.06 -5.06
N VAL A 13 0.49 7.88 -4.75
CA VAL A 13 -0.71 7.32 -5.39
C VAL A 13 -1.76 7.09 -4.32
N GLN A 14 -3.01 7.17 -4.71
CA GLN A 14 -4.13 6.82 -3.85
C GLN A 14 -4.49 5.36 -4.10
N ILE A 15 -4.55 4.59 -3.04
CA ILE A 15 -4.94 3.18 -3.07
C ILE A 15 -6.37 3.12 -2.54
N SER A 16 -7.27 2.57 -3.35
CA SER A 16 -8.67 2.35 -2.98
C SER A 16 -9.06 0.89 -3.14
N CYS A 17 -10.07 0.45 -2.39
CA CYS A 17 -10.66 -0.86 -2.56
C CYS A 17 -11.35 -0.97 -3.92
N LEU A 18 -11.14 -2.06 -4.66
CA LEU A 18 -11.79 -2.24 -5.96
C LEU A 18 -13.30 -2.45 -5.82
N GLN A 19 -13.74 -3.06 -4.71
CA GLN A 19 -15.14 -3.43 -4.49
C GLN A 19 -16.02 -2.23 -4.09
N CYS A 20 -15.63 -1.49 -3.06
CA CYS A 20 -16.42 -0.37 -2.52
C CYS A 20 -15.86 1.01 -2.88
N LYS A 21 -14.71 1.08 -3.56
CA LYS A 21 -14.01 2.33 -3.94
C LYS A 21 -13.56 3.19 -2.76
N THR A 22 -13.70 2.72 -1.52
CA THR A 22 -13.20 3.40 -0.33
C THR A 22 -11.70 3.58 -0.39
N THR A 23 -11.22 4.77 -0.06
CA THR A 23 -9.78 5.06 0.06
C THR A 23 -9.20 4.27 1.22
N LEU A 24 -8.15 3.50 0.94
CA LEU A 24 -7.43 2.70 1.93
C LEU A 24 -6.21 3.47 2.42
N PHE A 25 -5.32 3.84 1.48
CA PHE A 25 -4.05 4.46 1.80
C PHE A 25 -3.67 5.53 0.78
N LYS A 26 -2.86 6.48 1.22
CA LYS A 26 -2.01 7.28 0.33
C LYS A 26 -0.58 6.79 0.45
N TYR A 27 0.02 6.42 -0.68
CA TYR A 27 1.29 5.69 -0.67
C TYR A 27 2.35 6.32 -1.58
N ARG A 28 3.58 6.45 -1.10
CA ARG A 28 4.73 6.89 -1.90
C ARG A 28 5.23 5.76 -2.78
N LYS A 29 4.83 5.79 -4.06
CA LYS A 29 5.13 4.72 -5.00
C LYS A 29 6.40 4.97 -5.79
N GLY A 30 7.34 4.04 -5.69
CA GLY A 30 8.51 3.97 -6.56
C GLY A 30 8.20 3.18 -7.84
N GLY A 31 8.50 3.76 -9.00
CA GLY A 31 8.35 3.10 -10.31
C GLY A 31 6.94 3.12 -10.90
N LYS A 32 6.78 2.61 -12.13
CA LYS A 32 5.55 2.68 -12.94
C LYS A 32 4.64 1.43 -12.88
N GLY A 33 5.15 0.28 -12.43
CA GLY A 33 4.43 -1.01 -12.45
C GLY A 33 3.30 -1.16 -11.41
N ALA A 34 2.66 -2.32 -11.36
CA ALA A 34 1.58 -2.59 -10.39
C ALA A 34 2.07 -2.53 -8.93
N LEU A 35 1.19 -2.14 -8.00
CA LEU A 35 1.48 -2.13 -6.57
C LEU A 35 1.29 -3.52 -5.97
N VAL A 36 2.35 -4.31 -5.95
CA VAL A 36 2.36 -5.66 -5.34
C VAL A 36 2.80 -5.61 -3.87
N LYS A 37 3.73 -4.72 -3.55
CA LYS A 37 4.35 -4.58 -2.22
C LYS A 37 4.19 -3.14 -1.72
N CYS A 38 3.56 -2.98 -0.57
CA CYS A 38 3.32 -1.69 0.07
C CYS A 38 4.08 -1.65 1.40
N PHE A 39 5.20 -0.94 1.45
CA PHE A 39 5.98 -0.83 2.68
C PHE A 39 5.31 0.13 3.67
N ILE A 40 5.19 -0.27 4.93
CA ILE A 40 4.46 0.53 5.94
C ILE A 40 5.11 1.91 6.10
N GLU A 41 6.44 1.98 6.09
CA GLU A 41 7.21 3.23 6.17
C GLU A 41 6.93 4.24 5.02
N ARG A 42 6.29 3.80 3.93
CA ARG A 42 5.97 4.64 2.75
C ARG A 42 4.49 5.02 2.68
N ILE A 43 3.68 4.58 3.64
CA ILE A 43 2.30 5.01 3.80
C ILE A 43 2.34 6.44 4.35
N VAL A 44 1.70 7.35 3.64
CA VAL A 44 1.58 8.77 4.02
C VAL A 44 0.36 8.97 4.88
N GLU A 45 -0.75 8.35 4.48
CA GLU A 45 -2.04 8.44 5.17
C GLU A 45 -2.64 7.03 5.21
N ASP A 46 -3.05 6.61 6.41
CA ASP A 46 -3.73 5.36 6.67
C ASP A 46 -5.19 5.63 7.02
N HIS A 47 -6.12 5.09 6.24
CA HIS A 47 -7.56 5.22 6.47
C HIS A 47 -8.20 3.89 6.87
N THR A 48 -7.41 2.86 7.16
CA THR A 48 -7.92 1.55 7.57
C THR A 48 -8.19 1.52 9.07
N GLN A 49 -9.28 0.86 9.47
CA GLN A 49 -9.59 0.63 10.89
C GLN A 49 -8.91 -0.65 11.39
N THR A 50 -8.90 -1.68 10.54
CA THR A 50 -8.26 -2.97 10.79
C THR A 50 -7.20 -3.18 9.73
N PRO A 51 -5.96 -3.55 10.10
CA PRO A 51 -4.88 -3.77 9.13
C PRO A 51 -5.31 -4.81 8.10
N CYS A 52 -4.92 -4.59 6.85
CA CYS A 52 -5.22 -5.47 5.71
C CYS A 52 -6.71 -5.63 5.35
N HIS A 53 -7.63 -4.98 6.07
CA HIS A 53 -9.07 -5.08 5.83
C HIS A 53 -9.69 -3.74 5.44
N CYS A 54 -10.57 -3.76 4.46
CA CYS A 54 -11.21 -2.55 3.97
C CYS A 54 -12.23 -2.03 5.00
N PRO A 55 -12.17 -0.75 5.42
CA PRO A 55 -13.13 -0.19 6.39
C PRO A 55 -14.56 -0.08 5.83
N GLY A 56 -14.72 -0.01 4.51
CA GLY A 56 -16.04 0.10 3.88
C GLY A 56 -16.78 -1.24 3.68
N CYS A 57 -16.06 -2.33 3.39
CA CYS A 57 -16.69 -3.61 3.06
C CYS A 57 -16.12 -4.82 3.82
N GLY A 58 -15.16 -4.61 4.73
CA GLY A 58 -14.54 -5.67 5.51
C GLY A 58 -13.63 -6.63 4.73
N GLN A 59 -13.45 -6.44 3.43
CA GLN A 59 -12.68 -7.36 2.60
C GLN A 59 -11.17 -7.30 2.92
N GLU A 60 -10.54 -8.47 3.05
CA GLU A 60 -9.08 -8.61 3.06
C GLU A 60 -8.51 -8.19 1.69
N PHE A 61 -7.76 -7.09 1.67
CA PHE A 61 -7.17 -6.54 0.45
C PHE A 61 -5.66 -6.73 0.37
N ALA A 62 -5.01 -7.03 1.49
CA ALA A 62 -3.58 -7.29 1.57
C ALA A 62 -3.29 -8.32 2.67
N ARG A 63 -2.02 -8.73 2.78
CA ARG A 63 -1.52 -9.56 3.88
C ARG A 63 -0.25 -8.97 4.44
N GLU A 64 -0.09 -9.08 5.75
CA GLU A 64 1.13 -8.65 6.43
C GLU A 64 2.30 -9.57 6.07
N THR A 65 3.44 -8.98 5.73
CA THR A 65 4.65 -9.71 5.41
C THR A 65 5.88 -8.89 5.73
N MET A 66 7.02 -9.55 5.90
CA MET A 66 8.30 -8.88 6.07
C MET A 66 9.14 -9.08 4.82
N ILE A 67 9.60 -7.98 4.22
CA ILE A 67 10.39 -8.00 2.98
C ILE A 67 11.75 -7.40 3.29
N ARG A 68 12.78 -8.25 3.31
CA ARG A 68 14.18 -7.85 3.61
C ARG A 68 14.33 -7.15 4.97
N GLY A 69 13.61 -7.63 5.99
CA GLY A 69 13.64 -7.07 7.34
C GLY A 69 12.73 -5.85 7.56
N THR A 70 12.01 -5.39 6.54
CA THR A 70 11.09 -4.26 6.64
C THR A 70 9.63 -4.74 6.60
N PRO A 71 8.75 -4.25 7.48
CA PRO A 71 7.33 -4.60 7.44
C PRO A 71 6.64 -4.00 6.21
N ALA A 72 5.82 -4.83 5.55
CA ALA A 72 5.10 -4.46 4.33
C ALA A 72 3.77 -5.21 4.22
N TYR A 73 2.82 -4.61 3.53
CA TYR A 73 1.60 -5.25 3.08
C TYR A 73 1.78 -5.79 1.66
N LYS A 74 1.57 -7.09 1.48
CA LYS A 74 1.50 -7.74 0.17
C LYS A 74 0.06 -7.65 -0.33
N MET A 75 -0.16 -6.84 -1.37
CA MET A 75 -1.49 -6.60 -1.92
C MET A 75 -2.02 -7.87 -2.61
N ILE A 76 -3.29 -8.17 -2.42
CA ILE A 76 -3.97 -9.26 -3.12
C ILE A 76 -4.41 -8.75 -4.50
N GLY A 77 -4.06 -9.49 -5.55
CA GLY A 77 -4.36 -9.10 -6.93
C GLY A 77 -5.86 -8.91 -7.15
N GLY A 78 -6.24 -7.83 -7.82
CA GLY A 78 -7.64 -7.53 -8.13
C GLY A 78 -8.50 -7.08 -6.95
N LYS A 79 -7.91 -6.80 -5.77
CA LYS A 79 -8.66 -6.28 -4.61
C LYS A 79 -8.50 -4.77 -4.39
N VAL A 80 -7.45 -4.19 -4.94
CA VAL A 80 -7.14 -2.77 -4.80
C VAL A 80 -6.95 -2.12 -6.16
N HIS A 81 -7.32 -0.85 -6.26
CA HIS A 81 -7.07 0.02 -7.40
C HIS A 81 -6.10 1.12 -6.98
N MET A 82 -5.13 1.44 -7.83
CA MET A 82 -4.22 2.57 -7.62
C MET A 82 -4.53 3.67 -8.64
N LYS A 83 -4.68 4.90 -8.17
CA LYS A 83 -4.84 6.09 -9.02
C LYS A 83 -3.74 7.11 -8.74
#